data_AF-A0A7K4DAP2-F1
#
_entry.id   AF-A0A7K4DAP2-F1
#
_cell.length_a   1.000
_cell.length_b   1.000
_cell.length_c   1.000
_cell.angle_alpha   90.00
_cell.angle_beta   90.00
_cell.angle_gamma   90.00
#
_symmetry.space_group_name_H-M   'P 1'
#
loop_
_entity.id
_entity.type
_entity.pdbx_description
1 polymer ?
#
loop_
_entity_poly.entity_id
_entity_poly.type
_entity_poly.pdbx_seq_one_letter_code
_entity_poly.pdbx_strand_id
1 'polypeptide(L)'
;MESDFEITKKTEIWPIEKVAQKAGISERFLEPYGNYKAKIDLSILKTLENNKKGHLVLVTAMNPTPYGEGKTLTTIGLGQALSLLGKKTIITLREPSMGPVFGVKGGATGGGYSQILPMEDINLHFTGDIHAIQAAHNLLAAMLDTHILMGNELDIDINNIVWPRAIDMNDRALRNIVIGLGGSGNGIPRESKFIITAASEIMSIVCVSTDIIDLKKKLSNITVAFDRKGNPIKAGDLKVEGALATILKDALKP
;
A
#
# COMPACT_ATOMS: atom_id res chain seq x y z
N MET A 1 -20.31 13.61 24.59
CA MET A 1 -19.94 12.29 24.02
C MET A 1 -18.43 12.20 24.13
N GLU A 2 -17.89 11.08 24.61
CA GLU A 2 -16.44 10.91 24.69
C GLU A 2 -15.82 11.02 23.30
N SER A 3 -14.62 11.61 23.21
CA SER A 3 -13.85 11.64 21.97
C SER A 3 -13.28 10.26 21.64
N ASP A 4 -13.00 10.03 20.36
CA ASP A 4 -12.39 8.78 19.86
C ASP A 4 -11.10 8.40 20.61
N PHE A 5 -10.31 9.41 20.95
CA PHE A 5 -9.05 9.26 21.68
C PHE A 5 -9.26 8.87 23.15
N GLU A 6 -10.27 9.42 23.81
CA GLU A 6 -10.61 9.05 25.19
C GLU A 6 -11.10 7.61 25.29
N ILE A 7 -11.92 7.18 24.32
CA ILE A 7 -12.38 5.78 24.20
C ILE A 7 -11.16 4.86 24.02
N THR A 8 -10.24 5.22 23.12
CA THR A 8 -9.02 4.44 22.86
C THR A 8 -8.19 4.25 24.13
N LYS A 9 -7.95 5.32 24.90
CA LYS A 9 -7.15 5.25 26.14
C LYS A 9 -7.74 4.35 27.23
N LYS A 10 -9.07 4.20 27.25
CA LYS A 10 -9.77 3.36 28.24
C LYS A 10 -9.93 1.91 27.77
N THR A 11 -9.60 1.61 26.51
CA THR A 11 -9.82 0.30 25.91
C THR A 11 -8.66 -0.65 26.24
N GLU A 12 -8.98 -1.82 26.78
CA GLU A 12 -7.99 -2.90 26.92
C GLU A 12 -7.71 -3.51 25.54
N ILE A 13 -6.50 -3.30 25.03
CA ILE A 13 -6.04 -3.86 23.76
C ILE A 13 -5.46 -5.25 24.01
N TRP A 14 -5.94 -6.25 23.28
CA TRP A 14 -5.37 -7.59 23.35
C TRP A 14 -4.03 -7.68 22.63
N PRO A 15 -3.06 -8.45 23.15
CA PRO A 15 -1.88 -8.85 22.39
C PRO A 15 -2.28 -9.49 21.06
N ILE A 16 -1.50 -9.25 20.02
CA ILE A 16 -1.84 -9.70 18.66
C ILE A 16 -1.95 -11.22 18.56
N GLU A 17 -1.21 -11.95 19.37
CA GLU A 17 -1.25 -13.41 19.48
C GLU A 17 -2.63 -13.90 19.94
N LYS A 18 -3.25 -13.19 20.89
CA LYS A 18 -4.61 -13.50 21.36
C LYS A 18 -5.66 -13.23 20.28
N VAL A 19 -5.46 -12.19 19.47
CA VAL A 19 -6.33 -11.89 18.32
C VAL A 19 -6.18 -12.97 17.24
N ALA A 20 -4.94 -13.36 16.93
CA ALA A 20 -4.63 -14.42 15.97
C ALA A 20 -5.21 -15.77 16.39
N GLN A 21 -5.08 -16.14 17.68
CA GLN A 21 -5.67 -17.36 18.24
C GLN A 21 -7.19 -17.38 18.05
N LYS A 22 -7.88 -16.25 18.31
CA LYS A 22 -9.33 -16.12 18.09
C LYS A 22 -9.70 -16.23 16.61
N ALA A 23 -8.84 -15.75 15.71
CA ALA A 23 -8.99 -15.92 14.26
C ALA A 23 -8.65 -17.34 13.76
N GLY A 24 -8.08 -18.20 14.61
CA GLY A 24 -7.63 -19.54 14.23
C GLY A 24 -6.30 -19.55 13.48
N ILE A 25 -5.49 -18.50 13.64
CA ILE A 25 -4.15 -18.37 13.04
C ILE A 25 -3.12 -18.86 14.07
N SER A 26 -2.30 -19.83 13.66
CA SER A 26 -1.21 -20.34 14.49
C SER A 26 -0.07 -19.33 14.60
N GLU A 27 0.52 -19.20 15.79
CA GLU A 27 1.66 -18.32 16.08
C GLU A 27 2.84 -18.51 15.13
N ARG A 28 3.04 -19.72 14.58
CA ARG A 28 4.12 -20.00 13.61
C ARG A 28 4.01 -19.19 12.30
N PHE A 29 2.83 -18.64 12.01
CA PHE A 29 2.59 -17.81 10.84
C PHE A 29 2.60 -16.32 11.19
N LEU A 30 2.80 -15.94 12.45
CA LEU A 30 2.83 -14.55 12.87
C LEU A 30 4.26 -14.03 12.84
N GLU A 31 4.42 -12.84 12.29
CA GLU A 31 5.64 -12.04 12.33
C GLU A 31 5.33 -10.76 13.11
N PRO A 32 5.58 -10.72 14.44
CA PRO A 32 5.16 -9.60 15.28
C PRO A 32 5.88 -8.28 14.98
N TYR A 33 5.11 -7.18 15.02
CA TYR A 33 5.56 -5.79 14.96
C TYR A 33 5.20 -5.10 16.28
N GLY A 34 6.02 -5.37 17.29
CA GLY A 34 5.65 -5.09 18.68
C GLY A 34 4.53 -6.01 19.16
N ASN A 35 3.77 -5.57 20.17
CA ASN A 35 2.83 -6.46 20.88
C ASN A 35 1.42 -6.54 20.27
N TYR A 36 1.07 -5.60 19.39
CA TYR A 36 -0.32 -5.37 18.95
C TYR A 36 -0.52 -5.41 17.43
N LYS A 37 0.53 -5.75 16.68
CA LYS A 37 0.52 -5.84 15.21
C LYS A 37 1.37 -7.02 14.80
N ALA A 38 1.04 -7.67 13.71
CA ALA A 38 1.86 -8.71 13.11
C ALA A 38 1.57 -8.77 11.61
N LYS A 39 2.56 -9.21 10.85
CA LYS A 39 2.33 -9.72 9.49
C LYS A 39 2.01 -11.20 9.54
N ILE A 40 1.28 -11.68 8.54
CA ILE A 40 0.96 -13.11 8.40
C ILE A 40 1.79 -13.71 7.26
N ASP A 41 2.59 -14.71 7.56
CA ASP A 41 3.37 -15.43 6.57
C ASP A 41 2.46 -16.11 5.53
N LEU A 42 2.74 -15.86 4.25
CA LEU A 42 1.92 -16.32 3.12
C LEU A 42 1.89 -17.85 2.97
N SER A 43 2.80 -18.60 3.59
CA SER A 43 2.73 -20.07 3.58
C SER A 43 1.47 -20.61 4.25
N ILE A 44 0.76 -19.80 5.06
CA ILE A 44 -0.55 -20.15 5.58
C ILE A 44 -1.54 -20.52 4.47
N LEU A 45 -1.44 -19.89 3.30
CA LEU A 45 -2.35 -20.15 2.17
C LEU A 45 -2.35 -21.62 1.75
N LYS A 46 -1.20 -22.30 1.80
CA LYS A 46 -1.07 -23.74 1.50
C LYS A 46 -1.90 -24.61 2.46
N THR A 47 -2.06 -24.15 3.70
CA THR A 47 -2.88 -24.86 4.70
C THR A 47 -4.38 -24.64 4.51
N LEU A 48 -4.76 -23.62 3.72
CA LEU A 48 -6.14 -23.20 3.50
C LEU A 48 -6.69 -23.64 2.14
N GLU A 49 -5.87 -24.23 1.25
CA GLU A 49 -6.26 -24.58 -0.13
C GLU A 49 -7.54 -25.42 -0.22
N ASN A 50 -7.71 -26.38 0.71
CA ASN A 50 -8.86 -27.28 0.74
C ASN A 50 -10.00 -26.81 1.65
N ASN A 51 -9.87 -25.63 2.26
CA ASN A 51 -10.90 -25.12 3.16
C ASN A 51 -12.09 -24.56 2.37
N LYS A 52 -13.29 -24.80 2.88
CA LYS A 52 -14.50 -24.17 2.35
C LYS A 52 -14.42 -22.66 2.54
N LYS A 53 -14.58 -21.89 1.46
CA LYS A 53 -14.64 -20.43 1.52
C LYS A 53 -15.80 -19.96 2.41
N GLY A 54 -15.53 -18.96 3.25
CA GLY A 54 -16.55 -18.28 4.04
C GLY A 54 -17.46 -17.39 3.20
N HIS A 55 -18.39 -16.69 3.86
CA HIS A 55 -19.22 -15.68 3.22
C HIS A 55 -18.42 -14.37 3.05
N LEU A 56 -18.51 -13.75 1.87
CA LEU A 56 -17.95 -12.43 1.60
C LEU A 56 -19.06 -11.38 1.67
N VAL A 57 -18.93 -10.42 2.60
CA VAL A 57 -19.86 -9.29 2.74
C VAL A 57 -19.14 -8.02 2.33
N LEU A 58 -19.60 -7.39 1.24
CA LEU A 58 -19.07 -6.12 0.77
C LEU A 58 -19.86 -4.96 1.37
N VAL A 59 -19.17 -4.06 2.06
CA VAL A 59 -19.76 -2.81 2.56
C VAL A 59 -19.46 -1.68 1.58
N THR A 60 -20.50 -1.05 1.06
CA THR A 60 -20.44 0.12 0.18
C THR A 60 -21.27 1.27 0.74
N ALA A 61 -21.18 2.44 0.13
CA ALA A 61 -21.94 3.63 0.51
C ALA A 61 -22.46 4.36 -0.74
N MET A 62 -23.37 5.32 -0.53
CA MET A 62 -23.76 6.30 -1.54
C MET A 62 -22.60 7.24 -1.91
N ASN A 63 -22.84 8.12 -2.88
CA ASN A 63 -21.87 9.14 -3.25
C ASN A 63 -21.46 9.97 -2.01
N PRO A 64 -20.15 10.21 -1.78
CA PRO A 64 -19.69 10.95 -0.63
C PRO A 64 -20.26 12.36 -0.55
N THR A 65 -20.60 12.78 0.67
CA THR A 65 -21.12 14.09 1.02
C THR A 65 -20.21 14.74 2.08
N PRO A 66 -20.27 16.07 2.27
CA PRO A 66 -19.52 16.73 3.33
C PRO A 66 -19.87 16.26 4.75
N TYR A 67 -21.01 15.59 4.94
CA TYR A 67 -21.47 15.11 6.25
C TYR A 67 -20.84 13.77 6.66
N GLY A 68 -20.26 13.02 5.72
CA GLY A 68 -19.64 11.73 5.95
C GLY A 68 -20.64 10.58 6.07
N GLU A 69 -20.30 9.44 5.47
CA GLU A 69 -21.24 8.30 5.33
C GLU A 69 -20.97 7.17 6.32
N GLY A 70 -19.87 7.24 7.08
CA GLY A 70 -19.56 6.25 8.12
C GLY A 70 -19.21 4.85 7.60
N LYS A 71 -18.84 4.68 6.32
CA LYS A 71 -18.57 3.34 5.72
C LYS A 71 -17.60 2.46 6.54
N THR A 72 -16.48 3.03 6.98
CA THR A 72 -15.49 2.28 7.78
C THR A 72 -16.07 1.92 9.16
N LEU A 73 -16.76 2.87 9.80
CA LEU A 73 -17.42 2.67 11.07
C LEU A 73 -18.47 1.54 10.98
N THR A 74 -19.30 1.53 9.92
CA THR A 74 -20.26 0.45 9.66
C THR A 74 -19.58 -0.89 9.43
N THR A 75 -18.45 -0.92 8.72
CA THR A 75 -17.70 -2.15 8.46
C THR A 75 -17.18 -2.77 9.77
N ILE A 76 -16.60 -1.94 10.65
CA ILE A 76 -16.08 -2.38 11.94
C ILE A 76 -17.23 -2.82 12.85
N GLY A 77 -18.28 -2.00 12.96
CA GLY A 77 -19.46 -2.31 13.78
C GLY A 77 -20.18 -3.59 13.35
N LEU A 78 -20.30 -3.84 12.04
CA LEU A 78 -20.86 -5.09 11.51
C LEU A 78 -20.01 -6.30 11.91
N GLY A 79 -18.68 -6.19 11.81
CA GLY A 79 -17.76 -7.25 12.25
C GLY A 79 -17.86 -7.56 13.74
N GLN A 80 -17.97 -6.51 14.57
CA GLN A 80 -18.21 -6.62 16.01
C GLN A 80 -19.54 -7.33 16.29
N ALA A 81 -20.63 -6.90 15.65
CA ALA A 81 -21.97 -7.48 15.84
C ALA A 81 -22.03 -8.96 15.44
N LEU A 82 -21.47 -9.34 14.28
CA LEU A 82 -21.42 -10.74 13.85
C LEU A 82 -20.62 -11.61 14.82
N SER A 83 -19.52 -11.08 15.36
CA SER A 83 -18.71 -11.77 16.38
C SER A 83 -19.48 -11.96 17.69
N LEU A 84 -20.26 -10.97 18.12
CA LEU A 84 -21.13 -11.07 19.30
C LEU A 84 -22.25 -12.11 19.11
N LEU A 85 -22.72 -12.30 17.88
CA LEU A 85 -23.68 -13.36 17.50
C LEU A 85 -23.02 -14.75 17.34
N GLY A 86 -21.74 -14.90 17.73
CA GLY A 86 -21.02 -16.17 17.69
C GLY A 86 -20.55 -16.59 16.30
N LYS A 87 -20.55 -15.69 15.31
CA LYS A 87 -20.01 -15.98 13.97
C LYS A 87 -18.50 -15.73 13.93
N LYS A 88 -17.74 -16.67 13.38
CA LYS A 88 -16.30 -16.47 13.09
C LYS A 88 -16.17 -15.42 11.98
N THR A 89 -15.71 -14.24 12.34
CA THR A 89 -15.73 -13.05 11.48
C THR A 89 -14.37 -12.37 11.49
N ILE A 90 -13.91 -11.93 10.32
CA ILE A 90 -12.75 -11.06 10.14
C ILE A 90 -13.17 -9.88 9.27
N ILE A 91 -12.59 -8.72 9.52
CA ILE A 91 -12.78 -7.53 8.68
C ILE A 91 -11.47 -7.22 7.96
N THR A 92 -11.57 -6.72 6.74
CA THR A 92 -10.43 -6.32 5.91
C THR A 92 -10.62 -4.85 5.52
N LEU A 93 -9.66 -4.00 5.86
CA LEU A 93 -9.66 -2.57 5.55
C LEU A 93 -8.38 -2.19 4.81
N ARG A 94 -8.34 -0.97 4.27
CA ARG A 94 -7.15 -0.40 3.62
C ARG A 94 -6.33 0.38 4.63
N GLU A 95 -5.01 0.27 4.54
CA GLU A 95 -4.09 1.18 5.21
C GLU A 95 -4.28 2.62 4.69
N PRO A 96 -4.41 3.62 5.55
CA PRO A 96 -4.45 5.02 5.13
C PRO A 96 -3.07 5.53 4.73
N SER A 97 -3.02 6.42 3.74
CA SER A 97 -1.82 7.22 3.47
C SER A 97 -1.53 8.15 4.64
N MET A 98 -0.24 8.31 4.96
CA MET A 98 0.26 9.14 6.05
C MET A 98 0.14 10.64 5.74
N GLY A 99 0.36 11.06 4.49
CA GLY A 99 0.30 12.47 4.09
C GLY A 99 -0.99 13.20 4.51
N PRO A 100 -2.19 12.64 4.24
CA PRO A 100 -3.47 13.19 4.68
C PRO A 100 -3.66 13.35 6.18
N VAL A 101 -2.98 12.55 7.01
CA VAL A 101 -3.10 12.58 8.48
C VAL A 101 -2.57 13.90 9.05
N PHE A 102 -1.54 14.47 8.44
CA PHE A 102 -1.01 15.79 8.80
C PHE A 102 -1.77 16.97 8.15
N GLY A 103 -2.83 16.67 7.40
CA GLY A 103 -3.69 17.65 6.73
C GLY A 103 -5.06 17.79 7.40
N VAL A 104 -6.12 17.74 6.58
CA VAL A 104 -7.51 17.99 7.00
C VAL A 104 -8.27 16.69 7.32
N LYS A 105 -7.74 15.52 6.93
CA LYS A 105 -8.47 14.25 7.07
C LYS A 105 -8.11 13.54 8.39
N GLY A 106 -9.12 13.37 9.24
CA GLY A 106 -9.06 12.45 10.39
C GLY A 106 -8.94 10.98 9.96
N GLY A 107 -8.44 10.14 10.87
CA GLY A 107 -8.00 8.77 10.62
C GLY A 107 -9.04 7.85 9.99
N ALA A 108 -8.56 6.85 9.22
CA ALA A 108 -9.41 5.89 8.50
C ALA A 108 -9.77 4.64 9.34
N THR A 109 -9.64 4.73 10.66
CA THR A 109 -9.71 3.61 11.61
C THR A 109 -11.08 3.42 12.27
N GLY A 110 -12.11 4.14 11.80
CA GLY A 110 -13.47 4.08 12.36
C GLY A 110 -13.76 5.27 13.27
N GLY A 111 -14.61 5.07 14.27
CA GLY A 111 -15.01 6.11 15.23
C GLY A 111 -15.93 5.58 16.33
N GLY A 112 -16.04 6.31 17.43
CA GLY A 112 -16.76 5.89 18.63
C GLY A 112 -16.25 4.56 19.17
N TYR A 113 -17.16 3.64 19.50
CA TYR A 113 -16.83 2.29 19.98
C TYR A 113 -16.53 1.28 18.85
N SER A 114 -16.55 1.73 17.59
CA SER A 114 -16.26 0.92 16.41
C SER A 114 -14.99 1.42 15.74
N GLN A 115 -13.85 1.06 16.35
CA GLN A 115 -12.51 1.47 15.94
C GLN A 115 -11.60 0.25 15.71
N ILE A 116 -10.56 0.43 14.89
CA ILE A 116 -9.39 -0.44 14.83
C ILE A 116 -8.22 0.23 15.57
N LEU A 117 -7.54 -0.55 16.40
CA LEU A 117 -6.40 -0.13 17.23
C LEU A 117 -5.17 -0.99 16.93
N PRO A 118 -3.95 -0.48 17.15
CA PRO A 118 -3.60 0.88 17.62
C PRO A 118 -3.70 1.94 16.50
N MET A 119 -4.51 2.98 16.71
CA MET A 119 -4.82 3.99 15.70
C MET A 119 -3.59 4.83 15.28
N GLU A 120 -2.72 5.14 16.24
CA GLU A 120 -1.51 5.93 16.01
C GLU A 120 -0.54 5.24 15.05
N ASP A 121 -0.34 3.93 15.20
CA ASP A 121 0.52 3.16 14.31
C ASP A 121 -0.08 3.09 12.91
N ILE A 122 -1.38 2.79 12.80
CA ILE A 122 -2.08 2.63 11.52
C ILE A 122 -2.06 3.91 10.69
N ASN A 123 -2.15 5.08 11.33
CA ASN A 123 -2.17 6.37 10.63
C ASN A 123 -0.76 6.89 10.28
N LEU A 124 0.31 6.26 10.77
CA LEU A 124 1.68 6.74 10.56
C LEU A 124 2.47 5.76 9.69
N HIS A 125 3.37 4.99 10.30
CA HIS A 125 4.27 4.09 9.58
C HIS A 125 3.75 2.67 9.50
N PHE A 126 2.79 2.32 10.36
CA PHE A 126 2.23 0.99 10.53
C PHE A 126 3.29 -0.12 10.50
N THR A 127 3.28 -0.95 9.46
CA THR A 127 4.24 -2.04 9.21
C THR A 127 5.30 -1.68 8.16
N GLY A 128 5.24 -0.47 7.60
CA GLY A 128 6.17 0.04 6.59
C GLY A 128 5.79 -0.26 5.14
N ASP A 129 4.55 -0.70 4.87
CA ASP A 129 4.15 -1.20 3.55
C ASP A 129 4.11 -0.08 2.51
N ILE A 130 3.59 1.10 2.87
CA ILE A 130 3.63 2.28 2.01
C ILE A 130 5.07 2.74 1.75
N HIS A 131 5.98 2.62 2.73
CA HIS A 131 7.40 2.95 2.54
C HIS A 131 8.06 2.01 1.54
N ALA A 132 7.78 0.70 1.61
CA ALA A 132 8.26 -0.28 0.65
C ALA A 132 7.74 0.01 -0.76
N ILE A 133 6.47 0.37 -0.89
CA ILE A 133 5.86 0.78 -2.18
C ILE A 133 6.51 2.04 -2.72
N GLN A 134 6.76 3.05 -1.88
CA GLN A 134 7.46 4.27 -2.28
C GLN A 134 8.89 3.96 -2.75
N ALA A 135 9.62 3.12 -2.01
CA ALA A 135 10.98 2.73 -2.35
C ALA A 135 11.04 1.98 -3.69
N ALA A 136 10.15 1.00 -3.90
CA ALA A 136 10.07 0.28 -5.17
C ALA A 136 9.70 1.21 -6.34
N HIS A 137 8.72 2.10 -6.15
CA HIS A 137 8.30 3.06 -7.17
C HIS A 137 9.45 3.98 -7.60
N ASN A 138 10.18 4.52 -6.61
CA ASN A 138 11.29 5.43 -6.87
C ASN A 138 12.54 4.71 -7.37
N LEU A 139 12.76 3.44 -7.02
CA LEU A 139 13.80 2.62 -7.65
C LEU A 139 13.53 2.47 -9.14
N LEU A 140 12.29 2.16 -9.55
CA LEU A 140 11.94 2.06 -10.97
C LEU A 140 12.18 3.39 -11.70
N ALA A 141 11.79 4.51 -11.08
CA ALA A 141 12.05 5.84 -11.64
C ALA A 141 13.55 6.16 -11.75
N ALA A 142 14.35 5.80 -10.74
CA ALA A 142 15.79 5.99 -10.74
C ALA A 142 16.48 5.15 -11.83
N MET A 143 16.11 3.88 -11.94
CA MET A 143 16.68 2.97 -12.94
C MET A 143 16.36 3.40 -14.38
N LEU A 144 15.16 3.96 -14.60
CA LEU A 144 14.79 4.56 -15.88
C LEU A 144 15.74 5.71 -16.25
N ASP A 145 15.93 6.67 -15.34
CA ASP A 145 16.81 7.81 -15.58
C ASP A 145 18.29 7.42 -15.68
N THR A 146 18.73 6.41 -14.91
CA THR A 146 20.08 5.83 -15.03
C THR A 146 20.28 5.18 -16.40
N HIS A 147 19.31 4.43 -16.90
CA HIS A 147 19.39 3.80 -18.22
C HIS A 147 19.55 4.83 -19.33
N ILE A 148 18.80 5.93 -19.25
CA ILE A 148 18.90 7.04 -20.21
C ILE A 148 20.29 7.68 -20.14
N LEU A 149 20.80 7.94 -18.94
CA LEU A 149 22.13 8.53 -18.74
C LEU A 149 23.27 7.63 -19.25
N MET A 150 23.14 6.32 -19.10
CA MET A 150 24.18 5.33 -19.43
C MET A 150 24.23 4.91 -20.91
N GLY A 151 23.50 5.60 -21.78
CA GLY A 151 23.56 5.38 -23.23
C GLY A 151 22.20 5.15 -23.90
N ASN A 152 21.13 5.03 -23.11
CA ASN A 152 19.75 4.91 -23.60
C ASN A 152 19.57 3.85 -24.70
N GLU A 153 20.08 2.63 -24.48
CA GLU A 153 20.04 1.54 -25.47
C GLU A 153 18.61 1.13 -25.91
N LEU A 154 17.60 1.53 -25.13
CA LEU A 154 16.18 1.28 -25.42
C LEU A 154 15.54 2.41 -26.25
N ASP A 155 16.33 3.41 -26.67
CA ASP A 155 15.88 4.58 -27.45
C ASP A 155 14.65 5.28 -26.84
N ILE A 156 14.61 5.37 -25.50
CA ILE A 156 13.53 6.02 -24.76
C ILE A 156 13.46 7.49 -25.17
N ASP A 157 12.26 7.94 -25.52
CA ASP A 157 11.99 9.36 -25.70
C ASP A 157 11.73 10.02 -24.35
N ILE A 158 12.61 10.95 -23.96
CA ILE A 158 12.56 11.66 -22.68
C ILE A 158 11.27 12.48 -22.50
N ASN A 159 10.60 12.85 -23.60
CA ASN A 159 9.32 13.57 -23.57
C ASN A 159 8.11 12.62 -23.44
N ASN A 160 8.31 11.31 -23.60
CA ASN A 160 7.27 10.29 -23.54
C ASN A 160 7.50 9.30 -22.37
N ILE A 161 8.08 9.79 -21.26
CA ILE A 161 8.15 9.07 -19.99
C ILE A 161 6.84 9.27 -19.24
N VAL A 162 6.14 8.18 -18.94
CA VAL A 162 4.86 8.20 -18.22
C VAL A 162 5.00 7.88 -16.73
N TRP A 163 6.13 7.28 -16.33
CA TRP A 163 6.38 6.90 -14.95
C TRP A 163 6.80 8.11 -14.08
N PRO A 164 6.00 8.48 -13.06
CA PRO A 164 6.33 9.58 -12.15
C PRO A 164 7.29 9.10 -11.04
N ARG A 165 7.47 9.95 -10.02
CA ARG A 165 8.02 9.58 -8.72
C ARG A 165 6.91 9.57 -7.67
N ALA A 166 7.17 8.98 -6.51
CA ALA A 166 6.19 8.89 -5.43
C ALA A 166 6.72 9.45 -4.11
N ILE A 167 5.86 10.13 -3.36
CA ILE A 167 6.09 10.52 -1.98
C ILE A 167 4.77 10.47 -1.21
N ASP A 168 4.77 9.90 0.00
CA ASP A 168 3.56 9.81 0.82
C ASP A 168 3.33 11.07 1.67
N MET A 169 3.40 12.23 1.01
CA MET A 169 3.20 13.54 1.61
C MET A 169 2.29 14.40 0.73
N ASN A 170 1.52 15.28 1.36
CA ASN A 170 0.70 16.27 0.67
C ASN A 170 1.55 17.46 0.18
N ASP A 171 2.44 17.21 -0.79
CA ASP A 171 3.31 18.23 -1.35
C ASP A 171 2.85 18.65 -2.75
N ARG A 172 2.23 19.84 -2.82
CA ARG A 172 1.74 20.39 -4.10
C ARG A 172 2.86 20.96 -4.98
N ALA A 173 4.01 21.31 -4.41
CA ALA A 173 5.11 21.93 -5.15
C ALA A 173 5.78 20.91 -6.10
N LEU A 174 5.68 19.62 -5.80
CA LEU A 174 6.25 18.53 -6.59
C LEU A 174 5.36 18.04 -7.74
N ARG A 175 4.22 18.70 -8.00
CA ARG A 175 3.28 18.29 -9.07
C ARG A 175 3.84 18.44 -10.48
N ASN A 176 4.71 19.43 -10.69
CA ASN A 176 5.41 19.65 -11.96
C ASN A 176 6.81 20.11 -11.61
N ILE A 177 7.82 19.36 -12.06
CA ILE A 177 9.22 19.64 -11.77
C ILE A 177 10.07 19.40 -13.03
N VAL A 178 11.27 19.98 -13.03
CA VAL A 178 12.34 19.61 -13.95
C VAL A 178 13.42 18.91 -13.15
N ILE A 179 13.83 17.72 -13.60
CA ILE A 179 14.90 16.92 -12.98
C ILE A 179 16.12 16.81 -13.89
N GLY A 180 17.21 16.22 -13.42
CA GLY A 180 18.40 15.97 -14.26
C GLY A 180 19.21 17.22 -14.59
N LEU A 181 19.07 18.28 -13.79
CA LEU A 181 19.85 19.51 -13.91
C LEU A 181 21.23 19.37 -13.27
N GLY A 182 22.12 20.32 -13.54
CA GLY A 182 23.45 20.39 -12.90
C GLY A 182 24.60 19.84 -13.74
N GLY A 183 24.42 19.63 -15.04
CA GLY A 183 25.47 19.21 -15.97
C GLY A 183 25.49 17.71 -16.26
N SER A 184 26.42 17.29 -17.12
CA SER A 184 26.41 15.97 -17.77
C SER A 184 26.49 14.75 -16.83
N GLY A 185 27.02 14.92 -15.62
CA GLY A 185 27.08 13.85 -14.61
C GLY A 185 25.79 13.66 -13.79
N ASN A 186 24.83 14.59 -13.89
CA ASN A 186 23.69 14.67 -12.97
C ASN A 186 22.35 14.25 -13.59
N GLY A 187 22.37 13.71 -14.81
CA GLY A 187 21.19 13.24 -15.55
C GLY A 187 20.92 14.03 -16.82
N ILE A 188 19.81 13.68 -17.48
CA ILE A 188 19.30 14.39 -18.65
C ILE A 188 18.12 15.27 -18.23
N PRO A 189 18.16 16.60 -18.50
CA PRO A 189 17.05 17.48 -18.16
C PRO A 189 15.73 17.05 -18.79
N ARG A 190 14.68 16.90 -17.97
CA ARG A 190 13.32 16.59 -18.43
C ARG A 190 12.25 17.00 -17.42
N GLU A 191 11.04 17.18 -17.91
CA GLU A 191 9.86 17.34 -17.07
C GLU A 191 9.49 16.04 -16.35
N SER A 192 8.99 16.16 -15.13
CA SER A 192 8.55 15.05 -14.30
C SER A 192 7.55 15.54 -13.24
N LYS A 193 7.10 14.63 -12.39
CA LYS A 193 6.15 14.90 -11.30
C LYS A 193 6.27 13.88 -10.19
N PHE A 194 5.78 14.26 -9.00
CA PHE A 194 5.48 13.33 -7.93
C PHE A 194 3.98 13.06 -7.82
N ILE A 195 3.64 11.83 -7.47
CA ILE A 195 2.31 11.41 -7.04
C ILE A 195 2.34 11.01 -5.56
N ILE A 196 1.18 11.03 -4.92
CA ILE A 196 1.05 10.43 -3.60
C ILE A 196 1.27 8.91 -3.70
N THR A 197 2.00 8.29 -2.78
CA THR A 197 2.39 6.88 -2.88
C THR A 197 1.19 5.94 -3.02
N ALA A 198 0.07 6.24 -2.34
CA ALA A 198 -1.17 5.47 -2.48
C ALA A 198 -1.78 5.49 -3.90
N ALA A 199 -1.37 6.42 -4.78
CA ALA A 199 -1.78 6.48 -6.18
C ALA A 199 -0.83 5.73 -7.13
N SER A 200 0.24 5.14 -6.61
CA SER A 200 1.19 4.34 -7.40
C SER A 200 0.52 3.11 -8.02
N GLU A 201 0.86 2.79 -9.27
CA GLU A 201 0.43 1.52 -9.88
C GLU A 201 0.98 0.31 -9.09
N ILE A 202 2.15 0.43 -8.47
CA ILE A 202 2.72 -0.61 -7.61
C ILE A 202 1.80 -0.91 -6.41
N MET A 203 1.13 0.10 -5.83
CA MET A 203 0.14 -0.12 -4.77
C MET A 203 -0.99 -1.03 -5.28
N SER A 204 -1.51 -0.73 -6.47
CA SER A 204 -2.58 -1.54 -7.08
C SER A 204 -2.11 -2.96 -7.38
N ILE A 205 -0.89 -3.11 -7.90
CA ILE A 205 -0.27 -4.41 -8.20
C ILE A 205 -0.12 -5.24 -6.92
N VAL A 206 0.36 -4.67 -5.81
CA VAL A 206 0.46 -5.37 -4.52
C VAL A 206 -0.92 -5.83 -4.05
N CYS A 207 -1.94 -4.98 -4.12
CA CYS A 207 -3.30 -5.32 -3.67
C CYS A 207 -3.98 -6.46 -4.45
N VAL A 208 -3.51 -6.77 -5.67
CA VAL A 208 -4.11 -7.80 -6.54
C VAL A 208 -3.15 -8.95 -6.85
N SER A 209 -2.00 -9.00 -6.21
CA SER A 209 -1.03 -10.09 -6.40
C SER A 209 -1.32 -11.25 -5.46
N THR A 210 -1.23 -12.48 -5.96
CA THR A 210 -1.50 -13.69 -5.15
C THR A 210 -0.27 -14.21 -4.42
N ASP A 211 0.91 -13.97 -5.00
CA ASP A 211 2.20 -14.42 -4.49
C ASP A 211 3.34 -13.59 -5.11
N ILE A 212 4.57 -13.87 -4.69
CA ILE A 212 5.77 -13.13 -5.13
C ILE A 212 6.08 -13.32 -6.62
N ILE A 213 5.70 -14.46 -7.22
CA ILE A 213 5.94 -14.76 -8.63
C ILE A 213 4.97 -13.94 -9.49
N ASP A 214 3.69 -13.95 -9.11
CA ASP A 214 2.65 -13.13 -9.74
C ASP A 214 2.94 -11.62 -9.58
N LEU A 215 3.39 -11.19 -8.40
CA LEU A 215 3.85 -9.83 -8.15
C LEU A 215 4.97 -9.44 -9.12
N LYS A 216 6.04 -10.24 -9.20
CA LYS A 216 7.18 -9.99 -10.10
C LYS A 216 6.74 -9.88 -11.57
N LYS A 217 5.84 -10.76 -12.02
CA LYS A 217 5.29 -10.75 -13.38
C LYS A 217 4.47 -9.49 -13.66
N LYS A 218 3.67 -9.02 -12.71
CA LYS A 218 2.91 -7.77 -12.86
C LYS A 218 3.82 -6.55 -12.90
N LEU A 219 4.81 -6.50 -11.99
CA LEU A 219 5.82 -5.45 -11.97
C LEU A 219 6.59 -5.35 -13.29
N SER A 220 6.97 -6.49 -13.89
CA SER A 220 7.70 -6.49 -15.17
C SER A 220 6.89 -5.94 -16.35
N ASN A 221 5.56 -5.89 -16.23
CA ASN A 221 4.66 -5.44 -17.30
C ASN A 221 4.25 -3.96 -17.20
N ILE A 222 4.67 -3.26 -16.13
CA ILE A 222 4.45 -1.81 -15.99
C ILE A 222 5.05 -1.09 -17.19
N THR A 223 4.27 -0.27 -17.89
CA THR A 223 4.78 0.61 -18.95
C THR A 223 5.35 1.87 -18.31
N VAL A 224 6.61 2.19 -18.58
CA VAL A 224 7.31 3.31 -17.95
C VAL A 224 7.57 4.47 -18.90
N ALA A 225 7.71 4.19 -20.20
CA ALA A 225 7.97 5.17 -21.24
C ALA A 225 7.58 4.61 -22.61
N PHE A 226 7.76 5.43 -23.64
CA PHE A 226 7.74 5.00 -25.03
C PHE A 226 9.09 5.30 -25.69
N ASP A 227 9.49 4.46 -26.64
CA ASP A 227 10.62 4.75 -27.51
C ASP A 227 10.27 5.84 -28.53
N ARG A 228 11.25 6.32 -29.29
CA ARG A 228 11.02 7.34 -30.35
C ARG A 228 10.14 6.86 -31.51
N LYS A 229 9.84 5.56 -31.59
CA LYS A 229 8.92 4.96 -32.57
C LYS A 229 7.50 4.76 -32.01
N GLY A 230 7.29 5.07 -30.72
CA GLY A 230 6.01 4.91 -30.03
C GLY A 230 5.77 3.51 -29.47
N ASN A 231 6.77 2.63 -29.42
CA ASN A 231 6.62 1.33 -28.78
C ASN A 231 6.72 1.47 -27.25
N PRO A 232 5.89 0.75 -26.47
CA PRO A 232 5.94 0.80 -25.02
C PRO A 232 7.24 0.16 -24.50
N ILE A 233 7.89 0.86 -23.58
CA ILE A 233 9.01 0.35 -22.79
C ILE A 233 8.48 -0.05 -21.42
N LYS A 234 8.75 -1.29 -21.02
CA LYS A 234 8.30 -1.88 -19.77
C LYS A 234 9.38 -1.89 -18.71
N ALA A 235 8.99 -1.99 -17.45
CA ALA A 235 9.94 -2.17 -16.34
C ALA A 235 10.80 -3.44 -16.50
N GLY A 236 10.26 -4.51 -17.11
CA GLY A 236 11.03 -5.72 -17.42
C GLY A 236 12.16 -5.50 -18.44
N ASP A 237 12.01 -4.53 -19.35
CA ASP A 237 13.06 -4.19 -20.33
C ASP A 237 14.27 -3.53 -19.65
N LEU A 238 14.04 -2.89 -18.50
CA LEU A 238 15.08 -2.35 -17.61
C LEU A 238 15.67 -3.40 -16.67
N LYS A 239 15.14 -4.64 -16.65
CA LYS A 239 15.59 -5.76 -15.81
C LYS A 239 15.54 -5.47 -14.30
N VAL A 240 14.55 -4.71 -13.84
CA VAL A 240 14.44 -4.28 -12.43
C VAL A 240 13.40 -5.04 -11.62
N GLU A 241 12.55 -5.86 -12.25
CA GLU A 241 11.40 -6.49 -11.61
C GLU A 241 11.79 -7.38 -10.42
N GLY A 242 12.98 -7.99 -10.44
CA GLY A 242 13.51 -8.77 -9.32
C GLY A 242 13.87 -7.90 -8.10
N ALA A 243 14.43 -6.73 -8.33
CA ALA A 243 14.76 -5.79 -7.26
C ALA A 243 13.48 -5.19 -6.65
N LEU A 244 12.51 -4.83 -7.50
CA LEU A 244 11.20 -4.33 -7.06
C LEU A 244 10.46 -5.37 -6.21
N ALA A 245 10.39 -6.63 -6.66
CA ALA A 245 9.75 -7.69 -5.90
C ALA A 245 10.45 -7.96 -4.55
N THR A 246 11.79 -7.86 -4.50
CA THR A 246 12.55 -8.01 -3.24
C THR A 246 12.19 -6.94 -2.22
N ILE A 247 12.08 -5.67 -2.64
CA ILE A 247 11.67 -4.57 -1.76
C ILE A 247 10.26 -4.79 -1.19
N LEU A 248 9.37 -5.36 -2.00
CA LEU A 248 7.95 -5.55 -1.67
C LEU A 248 7.65 -6.89 -0.98
N LYS A 249 8.67 -7.73 -0.73
CA LYS A 249 8.50 -9.09 -0.23
C LYS A 249 7.66 -9.13 1.06
N ASP A 250 7.97 -8.28 2.03
CA ASP A 250 7.26 -8.26 3.30
C ASP A 250 5.96 -7.44 3.22
N ALA A 251 5.91 -6.42 2.35
CA ALA A 251 4.70 -5.62 2.09
C ALA A 251 3.57 -6.43 1.45
N LEU A 252 3.89 -7.56 0.81
CA LEU A 252 2.89 -8.49 0.26
C LEU A 252 2.17 -9.30 1.36
N LYS A 253 2.77 -9.43 2.55
CA LYS A 253 2.15 -10.13 3.68
C LYS A 253 1.09 -9.23 4.34
N PRO A 254 -0.14 -9.72 4.55
CA PRO A 254 -1.19 -8.96 5.23
C PRO A 254 -0.90 -8.80 6.72
#